data_AF-A0AA47EIL6-F1
#
_entry.id   AF-A0AA47EIL6-F1
#
_cell.length_a   1.000
_cell.length_b   1.000
_cell.length_c   1.000
_cell.angle_alpha   90.00
_cell.angle_beta   90.00
_cell.angle_gamma   90.00
#
_symmetry.space_group_name_H-M   'P 1'
#
loop_
_entity.id
_entity.type
_entity.pdbx_description
1 polymer ?
#
loop_
_entity_poly.entity_id
_entity_poly.type
_entity_poly.pdbx_seq_one_letter_code
_entity_poly.pdbx_strand_id
1 'polypeptide(L)'
;MKNLTELNEYCIENLGMELLSMEEKDITTVKEVITSALRDIKTEKSCKDNIKSMLEMIESLKEFADFNCLYIVDCMSGGTFGQGFVIIDSKGDYKGFVRTI
;
A
#
# COMPACT_ATOMS: atom_id res chain seq x y z
N MET A 1 -11.57 15.64 0.66
CA MET A 1 -11.11 14.26 0.47
C MET A 1 -12.35 13.38 0.46
N LYS A 2 -12.49 12.40 -0.44
CA LYS A 2 -13.53 11.37 -0.31
C LYS A 2 -13.44 10.72 1.06
N ASN A 3 -14.58 10.31 1.59
CA ASN A 3 -14.68 9.71 2.91
C ASN A 3 -13.90 8.38 2.91
N LEU A 4 -12.92 8.22 3.81
CA LEU A 4 -12.15 6.96 3.93
C LEU A 4 -13.07 5.75 4.16
N THR A 5 -14.24 5.96 4.75
CA THR A 5 -15.30 4.94 4.88
C THR A 5 -15.71 4.39 3.52
N GLU A 6 -16.00 5.26 2.55
CA GLU A 6 -16.42 4.85 1.20
C GLU A 6 -15.27 4.14 0.47
N LEU A 7 -14.03 4.60 0.66
CA LEU A 7 -12.86 3.93 0.10
C LEU A 7 -12.70 2.53 0.70
N ASN A 8 -12.87 2.40 2.01
CA ASN A 8 -12.74 1.12 2.71
C ASN A 8 -13.84 0.14 2.27
N GLU A 9 -15.10 0.58 2.20
CA GLU A 9 -16.21 -0.21 1.67
C GLU A 9 -15.91 -0.69 0.25
N TYR A 10 -15.42 0.19 -0.63
CA TYR A 10 -14.99 -0.19 -1.97
C TYR A 10 -13.88 -1.25 -1.95
N CYS A 11 -12.86 -1.11 -1.10
CA CYS A 11 -11.76 -2.08 -1.00
C CYS A 11 -12.27 -3.44 -0.51
N ILE A 12 -13.18 -3.47 0.47
CA ILE A 12 -13.74 -4.73 0.98
C ILE A 12 -14.54 -5.43 -0.12
N GLU A 13 -15.41 -4.70 -0.82
CA GLU A 13 -16.28 -5.27 -1.86
C GLU A 13 -15.51 -5.72 -3.11
N ASN A 14 -14.48 -4.97 -3.52
CA ASN A 14 -13.83 -5.18 -4.82
C ASN A 14 -12.47 -5.89 -4.72
N LEU A 15 -11.77 -5.74 -3.59
CA LEU A 15 -10.44 -6.34 -3.37
C LEU A 15 -10.47 -7.43 -2.29
N GLY A 16 -11.53 -7.54 -1.50
CA GLY A 16 -11.56 -8.41 -0.32
C GLY A 16 -10.55 -7.96 0.75
N MET A 17 -10.22 -6.67 0.77
CA MET A 17 -9.20 -6.08 1.64
C MET A 17 -9.75 -4.85 2.37
N GLU A 18 -9.28 -4.61 3.58
CA GLU A 18 -9.65 -3.48 4.42
C GLU A 18 -8.45 -2.56 4.67
N LEU A 19 -8.72 -1.28 4.83
CA LEU A 19 -7.72 -0.32 5.28
C LEU A 19 -7.24 -0.70 6.68
N LEU A 20 -5.91 -0.74 6.88
CA LEU A 20 -5.35 -1.00 8.21
C LEU A 20 -5.67 0.14 9.19
N SER A 21 -5.80 1.36 8.68
CA SER A 21 -6.15 2.55 9.46
C SER A 21 -7.15 3.42 8.69
N MET A 22 -8.09 3.99 9.44
CA MET A 22 -9.12 4.92 8.96
C MET A 22 -8.75 6.38 9.27
N GLU A 23 -7.49 6.67 9.63
CA GLU A 23 -7.04 8.02 9.98
C GLU A 23 -6.31 8.70 8.82
N GLU A 24 -6.70 9.94 8.49
CA GLU A 24 -6.07 10.71 7.39
C GLU A 24 -4.57 10.94 7.59
N LYS A 25 -4.09 10.97 8.84
CA LYS A 25 -2.66 11.15 9.15
C LYS A 25 -1.78 9.99 8.66
N ASP A 26 -2.39 8.82 8.41
CA ASP A 26 -1.70 7.61 7.95
C ASP A 26 -1.65 7.51 6.42
N ILE A 27 -2.24 8.49 5.72
CA ILE A 27 -2.03 8.67 4.29
C ILE A 27 -0.59 9.13 4.07
N THR A 28 0.17 8.35 3.30
CA THR A 28 1.56 8.66 2.94
C THR A 28 1.70 8.77 1.43
N THR A 29 2.77 9.43 0.97
CA THR A 29 3.07 9.48 -0.46
C THR A 29 3.71 8.18 -0.92
N VAL A 30 3.43 7.76 -2.14
CA VAL A 30 4.09 6.58 -2.73
C VAL A 30 5.62 6.76 -2.77
N LYS A 31 6.11 7.99 -2.99
CA LYS A 31 7.53 8.32 -2.92
C LYS A 31 8.16 8.04 -1.57
N GLU A 32 7.48 8.34 -0.47
CA GLU A 32 7.98 8.05 0.88
C GLU A 32 8.08 6.54 1.12
N VAL A 33 7.07 5.77 0.70
CA VAL A 33 7.09 4.31 0.77
C VAL A 33 8.27 3.73 -0.01
N ILE A 34 8.46 4.15 -1.26
CA ILE A 34 9.60 3.73 -2.10
C ILE A 34 10.93 4.10 -1.43
N THR A 35 11.04 5.32 -0.90
CA THR A 35 12.27 5.80 -0.26
C THR A 35 12.59 4.99 0.99
N SER A 36 11.59 4.68 1.82
CA SER A 36 11.78 3.84 3.00
C SER A 36 12.19 2.43 2.60
N ALA A 37 11.51 1.81 1.64
CA ALA A 37 11.84 0.46 1.18
C ALA A 37 13.26 0.37 0.61
N LEU A 38 13.70 1.37 -0.16
CA LEU A 38 15.07 1.45 -0.68
C LEU A 38 16.11 1.64 0.43
N ARG A 39 15.78 2.39 1.49
CA ARG A 39 16.65 2.52 2.66
C ARG A 39 16.75 1.18 3.38
N ASP A 40 15.63 0.51 3.60
CA ASP A 40 15.57 -0.75 4.32
C ASP A 40 16.38 -1.83 3.57
N ILE A 41 16.25 -1.94 2.24
CA ILE A 41 17.09 -2.81 1.39
C ILE A 41 18.61 -2.55 1.59
N LYS A 42 19.02 -1.28 1.73
CA LYS A 42 20.44 -0.92 1.92
C LYS A 42 20.96 -1.27 3.31
N THR A 43 20.09 -1.27 4.31
CA THR A 43 20.46 -1.50 5.71
C THR A 43 20.22 -2.94 6.18
N GLU A 44 19.32 -3.66 5.52
CA GLU A 44 18.95 -5.01 5.89
C GLU A 44 20.04 -6.03 5.52
N LYS A 45 20.34 -6.92 6.47
CA LYS A 45 20.95 -8.24 6.19
C LYS A 45 19.86 -9.28 5.88
N SER A 46 18.74 -8.89 5.26
CA SER A 46 17.62 -9.80 5.02
C SER A 46 17.97 -10.83 3.94
N CYS A 47 17.22 -11.94 3.93
CA CYS A 47 17.45 -12.98 2.93
C CYS A 47 17.13 -12.43 1.52
N LYS A 48 17.75 -13.02 0.49
CA LYS A 48 17.60 -12.56 -0.91
C LYS A 48 16.14 -12.47 -1.37
N ASP A 49 15.26 -13.31 -0.84
CA ASP A 49 13.85 -13.36 -1.22
C ASP A 49 13.06 -12.15 -0.71
N ASN A 50 13.42 -11.61 0.46
CA ASN A 50 12.84 -10.37 0.98
C ASN A 50 13.22 -9.18 0.10
N ILE A 51 14.50 -9.06 -0.26
CA ILE A 51 14.99 -7.99 -1.13
C ILE A 51 14.30 -8.05 -2.50
N LYS A 52 14.15 -9.25 -3.08
CA LYS A 52 13.45 -9.43 -4.37
C LYS A 52 12.00 -8.94 -4.28
N SER A 53 11.26 -9.36 -3.27
CA SER A 53 9.85 -8.99 -3.08
C SER A 53 9.70 -7.47 -2.90
N MET A 54 10.60 -6.84 -2.13
CA MET A 54 10.62 -5.38 -1.97
C MET A 54 10.92 -4.65 -3.28
N LEU A 55 11.82 -5.16 -4.11
CA LEU A 55 12.11 -4.58 -5.42
C LEU A 55 10.90 -4.70 -6.37
N GLU A 56 10.22 -5.83 -6.39
CA GLU A 56 9.00 -6.04 -7.20
C GLU A 56 7.86 -5.09 -6.77
N MET A 57 7.69 -4.89 -5.45
CA MET A 57 6.79 -3.88 -4.91
C MET A 57 7.19 -2.47 -5.37
N ILE A 58 8.47 -2.11 -5.26
CA ILE A 58 8.97 -0.79 -5.66
C ILE A 58 8.70 -0.54 -7.15
N GLU A 59 8.99 -1.50 -8.03
CA GLU A 59 8.72 -1.35 -9.47
C GLU A 59 7.23 -1.10 -9.73
N SER A 60 6.35 -1.83 -9.04
CA SER A 60 4.89 -1.65 -9.17
C SER A 60 4.42 -0.27 -8.67
N LEU A 61 5.06 0.26 -7.62
CA LEU A 61 4.73 1.58 -7.07
C LEU A 61 5.23 2.76 -7.93
N LYS A 62 6.25 2.58 -8.79
CA LYS A 62 6.84 3.69 -9.56
C LYS A 62 5.83 4.38 -10.48
N GLU A 63 4.87 3.64 -11.04
CA GLU A 63 3.82 4.20 -11.89
C GLU A 63 2.92 5.19 -11.13
N PHE A 64 2.91 5.11 -9.80
CA PHE A 64 2.10 5.91 -8.90
C PHE A 64 2.91 6.89 -8.07
N ALA A 65 4.16 7.21 -8.44
CA ALA A 65 5.07 8.01 -7.61
C ALA A 65 4.51 9.37 -7.16
N ASP A 66 3.62 9.99 -7.94
CA ASP A 66 3.01 11.29 -7.61
C ASP A 66 1.66 11.17 -6.86
N PHE A 67 1.27 9.95 -6.47
CA PHE A 67 0.03 9.67 -5.74
C PHE A 67 0.28 9.43 -4.24
N ASN A 68 -0.82 9.39 -3.51
CA ASN A 68 -0.86 8.98 -2.12
C ASN A 68 -1.28 7.51 -2.02
N CYS A 69 -1.03 6.90 -0.88
CA CYS A 69 -1.43 5.53 -0.61
C CYS A 69 -1.75 5.29 0.86
N LEU A 70 -2.49 4.21 1.10
CA LEU A 70 -2.83 3.68 2.42
C LEU A 70 -2.53 2.19 2.44
N TYR A 71 -2.12 1.69 3.60
CA TYR A 71 -1.88 0.26 3.79
C TYR A 71 -3.19 -0.49 3.93
N ILE A 72 -3.31 -1.62 3.23
CA ILE A 72 -4.50 -2.46 3.24
C ILE A 72 -4.13 -3.93 3.46
N VAL A 73 -5.04 -4.66 4.09
CA VAL A 73 -4.85 -6.04 4.52
C VAL A 73 -6.07 -6.90 4.18
N ASP A 74 -5.85 -8.19 3.94
CA ASP A 74 -6.93 -9.16 3.71
C ASP A 74 -7.88 -9.24 4.93
N CYS A 75 -9.19 -9.05 4.68
CA CYS A 75 -10.24 -8.98 5.70
C CYS A 75 -10.48 -10.32 6.41
N MET A 76 -10.24 -11.44 5.72
CA MET A 76 -10.58 -12.78 6.20
C MET A 76 -9.50 -13.36 7.12
N SER A 77 -8.30 -12.78 7.08
CA SER A 77 -7.13 -13.32 7.74
C SER A 77 -6.34 -12.31 8.59
N GLY A 78 -6.92 -11.12 8.83
CA GLY A 78 -6.26 -10.04 9.57
C GLY A 78 -4.92 -9.64 8.93
N GLY A 79 -4.82 -9.72 7.60
CA GLY A 79 -3.59 -9.44 6.85
C GLY A 79 -2.55 -10.57 6.78
N THR A 80 -2.86 -11.78 7.24
CA THR A 80 -1.89 -12.89 7.20
C THR A 80 -1.59 -13.37 5.77
N PHE A 81 -2.57 -13.32 4.86
CA PHE A 81 -2.46 -13.90 3.51
C PHE A 81 -2.53 -12.89 2.37
N GLY A 82 -2.67 -11.60 2.68
CA GLY A 82 -2.73 -10.55 1.68
C GLY A 82 -2.45 -9.20 2.29
N GLN A 83 -1.47 -8.49 1.75
CA GLN A 83 -1.16 -7.12 2.15
C GLN A 83 -0.84 -6.28 0.91
N GLY A 84 -1.05 -4.98 1.01
CA GLY A 84 -0.72 -4.07 -0.08
C GLY A 84 -1.00 -2.61 0.22
N PHE A 85 -0.98 -1.83 -0.85
CA PHE A 85 -1.28 -0.42 -0.84
C PHE A 85 -2.45 -0.13 -1.77
N VAL A 86 -3.48 0.54 -1.25
CA VAL A 86 -4.45 1.23 -2.10
C VAL A 86 -3.86 2.58 -2.50
N ILE A 87 -3.93 2.90 -3.80
CA ILE A 87 -3.43 4.15 -4.35
C ILE A 87 -4.59 5.11 -4.52
N ILE A 88 -4.41 6.34 -4.05
CA ILE A 88 -5.40 7.41 -4.11
C ILE A 88 -4.80 8.71 -4.64
N ASP A 89 -5.61 9.51 -5.34
CA ASP A 89 -5.21 10.87 -5.69
C ASP A 89 -5.34 11.86 -4.53
N SER A 90 -4.98 13.12 -4.79
CA SER A 90 -5.09 14.21 -3.81
C SER A 90 -6.52 14.50 -3.34
N LYS A 91 -7.53 13.98 -4.04
CA LYS A 91 -8.94 14.08 -3.63
C LYS A 91 -9.40 12.85 -2.86
N GLY A 92 -8.59 11.80 -2.75
CA GLY A 92 -8.93 10.53 -2.12
C GLY A 92 -9.65 9.56 -3.05
N ASP A 93 -9.64 9.79 -4.37
CA ASP A 93 -10.23 8.85 -5.32
C ASP A 93 -9.28 7.67 -5.58
N TYR A 94 -9.80 6.44 -5.55
CA TYR A 94 -9.07 5.23 -5.92
C TYR A 94 -8.45 5.34 -7.32
N LYS A 95 -7.17 4.94 -7.43
CA LYS A 95 -6.41 4.91 -8.69
C LYS A 95 -5.79 3.56 -9.00
N GLY A 96 -5.58 2.72 -8.01
CA GLY A 96 -4.94 1.44 -8.20
C GLY A 96 -4.72 0.71 -6.88
N PHE A 97 -4.22 -0.51 -7.01
CA PHE A 97 -3.84 -1.35 -5.90
C PHE A 97 -2.50 -2.00 -6.24
N VAL A 98 -1.56 -1.95 -5.29
CA VAL A 98 -0.28 -2.63 -5.40
C VAL A 98 -0.16 -3.65 -4.27
N ARG A 99 -0.05 -4.92 -4.64
CA ARG A 99 0.10 -6.02 -3.68
C ARG A 99 1.54 -6.15 -3.22
N THR A 100 1.74 -6.44 -1.94
CA THR A 100 3.07 -6.64 -1.33
C THR A 100 3.31 -8.08 -0.89
N ILE A 101 2.27 -8.80 -0.45
CA ILE A 101 2.29 -10.21 -0.04
C ILE A 101 1.00 -10.88 -0.50
#